data_AF-A0A9D2VLU0-F1
#
_entry.id   AF-A0A9D2VLU0-F1
#
_cell.length_a   1.000
_cell.length_b   1.000
_cell.length_c   1.000
_cell.angle_alpha   90.00
_cell.angle_beta   90.00
_cell.angle_gamma   90.00
#
_symmetry.space_group_name_H-M   'P 1'
#
loop_
_entity.id
_entity.type
_entity.pdbx_description
1 polymer ?
#
loop_
_entity_poly.entity_id
_entity_poly.type
_entity_poly.pdbx_seq_one_letter_code
_entity_poly.pdbx_strand_id
1 'polypeptide(L)'
;MDANFEGARTPAVAFVTLGCAKNEADTARMRARLAEAGFALIDDPARADAVVVNTCSFIQSATEESIEAVFDAAGLPNVEAGAPLVVAGCMPARYGDELADELVEARAFLPCSREDDVAAVMAEALGVELPLPGACAVCGP
;
A
#
# COMPACT_ATOMS: atom_id res chain seq x y z
N MET A 1 31.37 18.21 0.92
CA MET A 1 29.91 18.40 0.73
C MET A 1 29.33 17.03 0.95
N ASP A 2 29.36 16.65 2.20
CA ASP A 2 29.18 15.28 2.66
C ASP A 2 27.69 15.15 2.98
N ALA A 3 26.97 14.47 2.08
CA ALA A 3 25.59 14.11 2.33
C ALA A 3 25.61 13.07 3.46
N ASN A 4 25.19 13.48 4.66
CA ASN A 4 24.87 12.60 5.76
C ASN A 4 23.82 11.59 5.28
N PHE A 5 24.26 10.36 4.98
CA PHE A 5 23.39 9.18 4.97
C PHE A 5 23.15 8.80 6.43
N GLU A 6 22.31 9.57 7.12
CA GLU A 6 21.64 9.07 8.33
C GLU A 6 20.71 7.96 7.86
N GLY A 7 21.04 6.72 8.22
CA GLY A 7 20.50 5.49 7.66
C GLY A 7 18.97 5.48 7.62
N ALA A 8 18.41 5.78 6.46
CA ALA A 8 16.98 5.61 6.20
C ALA A 8 16.68 4.11 6.25
N ARG A 9 15.90 3.69 7.25
CA ARG A 9 15.39 2.31 7.27
C ARG A 9 14.49 2.12 6.04
N THR A 10 14.62 0.97 5.40
CA THR A 10 13.76 0.58 4.29
C THR A 10 12.29 0.61 4.71
N PRO A 11 11.43 1.43 4.07
CA PRO A 11 10.01 1.48 4.43
C PRO A 11 9.33 0.14 4.21
N ALA A 12 8.58 -0.31 5.20
CA ALA A 12 7.83 -1.56 5.18
C ALA A 12 6.39 -1.34 4.73
N VAL A 13 5.93 -2.15 3.77
CA VAL A 13 4.57 -2.13 3.24
C VAL A 13 3.90 -3.47 3.53
N ALA A 14 2.66 -3.42 3.99
CA ALA A 14 1.81 -4.60 4.16
C ALA A 14 0.60 -4.53 3.23
N PHE A 15 0.11 -5.70 2.83
CA PHE A 15 -1.08 -5.83 1.99
C PHE A 15 -2.18 -6.55 2.75
N VAL A 16 -3.38 -5.98 2.73
CA VAL A 16 -4.63 -6.67 3.02
C VAL A 16 -5.28 -6.97 1.68
N THR A 17 -5.37 -8.26 1.33
CA THR A 17 -5.91 -8.70 0.04
C THR A 17 -7.27 -9.34 0.26
N LEU A 18 -8.28 -8.82 -0.43
CA LEU A 18 -9.65 -9.30 -0.34
C LEU A 18 -10.10 -9.86 -1.68
N GLY A 19 -11.12 -10.71 -1.66
CA GLY A 19 -11.76 -11.19 -2.88
C GLY A 19 -11.14 -12.49 -3.42
N CYS A 20 -10.87 -12.52 -4.73
CA CYS A 20 -10.63 -13.77 -5.46
C CYS A 20 -9.17 -13.95 -5.90
N ALA A 21 -8.88 -15.08 -6.56
CA ALA A 21 -7.57 -15.40 -7.12
C ALA A 21 -6.98 -14.30 -8.04
N LYS A 22 -7.83 -13.44 -8.63
CA LYS A 22 -7.35 -12.26 -9.37
C LYS A 22 -6.69 -11.24 -8.44
N ASN A 23 -7.31 -10.90 -7.31
CA ASN A 23 -6.74 -9.93 -6.36
C ASN A 23 -5.46 -10.48 -5.71
N GLU A 24 -5.35 -11.79 -5.50
CA GLU A 24 -4.10 -12.42 -5.07
C GLU A 24 -3.00 -12.27 -6.13
N ALA A 25 -3.31 -12.50 -7.41
CA ALA A 25 -2.37 -12.34 -8.50
C ALA A 25 -1.94 -10.88 -8.70
N ASP A 26 -2.89 -9.94 -8.64
CA ASP A 26 -2.63 -8.50 -8.74
C ASP A 26 -1.78 -8.03 -7.53
N THR A 27 -2.07 -8.52 -6.33
CA THR A 27 -1.23 -8.26 -5.14
C THR A 27 0.17 -8.82 -5.29
N ALA A 28 0.35 -10.03 -5.82
CA ALA A 28 1.67 -10.59 -6.06
C ALA A 28 2.49 -9.73 -7.05
N ARG A 29 1.84 -9.17 -8.08
CA ARG A 29 2.48 -8.22 -9.01
C ARG A 29 2.89 -6.94 -8.29
N MET A 30 1.98 -6.32 -7.54
CA MET A 30 2.28 -5.11 -6.77
C MET A 30 3.41 -5.33 -5.75
N ARG A 31 3.40 -6.46 -5.04
CA ARG A 31 4.47 -6.87 -4.12
C ARG A 31 5.81 -6.96 -4.85
N ALA A 32 5.87 -7.63 -6.00
CA ALA A 32 7.10 -7.73 -6.79
C ALA A 32 7.63 -6.35 -7.21
N ARG A 33 6.76 -5.45 -7.68
CA ARG A 33 7.12 -4.07 -8.05
C ARG A 33 7.68 -3.27 -6.88
N LEU A 34 7.06 -3.38 -5.70
CA LEU A 34 7.54 -2.71 -4.50
C LEU A 34 8.90 -3.26 -4.05
N ALA A 35 9.10 -4.57 -4.11
CA ALA A 35 10.40 -5.18 -3.80
C ALA A 35 11.50 -4.73 -4.79
N GLU A 36 11.19 -4.68 -6.10
CA GLU A 36 12.07 -4.13 -7.14
C GLU A 36 12.41 -2.65 -6.90
N ALA A 37 11.46 -1.88 -6.37
CA ALA A 37 11.64 -0.50 -5.94
C ALA A 37 12.22 -0.38 -4.51
N GLY A 38 12.74 -1.46 -3.93
CA GLY A 38 13.48 -1.44 -2.68
C GLY A 38 12.65 -1.24 -1.41
N PHE A 39 11.32 -1.40 -1.45
CA PHE A 39 10.47 -1.46 -0.26
C PHE A 39 10.59 -2.83 0.44
N ALA A 40 10.42 -2.85 1.75
CA ALA A 40 10.31 -4.09 2.51
C ALA A 40 8.85 -4.55 2.50
N LEU A 41 8.60 -5.84 2.27
CA LEU A 41 7.26 -6.41 2.38
C LEU A 41 7.14 -7.16 3.70
N ILE A 42 6.14 -6.80 4.49
CA ILE A 42 5.84 -7.49 5.74
C ILE A 42 4.40 -7.98 5.73
N ASP A 43 4.12 -9.00 6.54
CA ASP A 43 2.78 -9.62 6.57
C ASP A 43 1.87 -9.01 7.65
N ASP A 44 2.41 -8.30 8.64
CA ASP A 44 1.65 -7.67 9.72
C ASP A 44 1.35 -6.19 9.40
N PRO A 45 0.09 -5.83 9.05
CA PRO A 45 -0.27 -4.46 8.70
C PRO A 45 -0.12 -3.47 9.84
N ALA A 46 -0.28 -3.91 11.09
CA ALA A 46 -0.17 -3.04 12.27
C ALA A 46 1.27 -2.55 12.51
N ARG A 47 2.25 -3.17 11.86
CA ARG A 47 3.68 -2.85 11.98
C ARG A 47 4.26 -2.18 10.74
N ALA A 48 3.44 -1.95 9.72
CA ALA A 48 3.89 -1.42 8.45
C ALA A 48 4.04 0.11 8.50
N ASP A 49 4.95 0.64 7.70
CA ASP A 49 5.04 2.08 7.47
C ASP A 49 3.95 2.54 6.49
N ALA A 50 3.40 1.64 5.65
CA ALA A 50 2.22 1.86 4.81
C ALA A 50 1.38 0.59 4.68
N VAL A 51 0.06 0.74 4.53
CA VAL A 51 -0.87 -0.37 4.32
C VAL A 51 -1.59 -0.20 2.99
N VAL A 52 -1.62 -1.27 2.18
CA VAL A 52 -2.40 -1.34 0.94
C VAL A 52 -3.56 -2.31 1.13
N VAL A 53 -4.80 -1.84 0.93
CA VAL A 53 -5.99 -2.70 0.88
C VAL A 53 -6.37 -2.92 -0.58
N ASN A 54 -6.19 -4.14 -1.09
CA ASN A 54 -6.57 -4.49 -2.46
C ASN A 54 -8.02 -4.97 -2.51
N THR A 55 -8.90 -4.08 -2.98
CA THR A 55 -10.35 -4.20 -2.91
C THR A 55 -10.98 -4.86 -4.14
N CYS A 56 -12.18 -5.41 -3.95
CA CYS A 56 -13.00 -5.96 -5.03
C CYS A 56 -14.37 -5.26 -5.05
N SER A 57 -14.86 -4.91 -6.24
CA SER A 57 -16.18 -4.28 -6.41
C SER A 57 -17.03 -4.99 -7.46
N PHE A 58 -16.79 -6.29 -7.66
CA PHE A 58 -17.47 -7.08 -8.69
C PHE A 58 -18.92 -7.39 -8.31
N ILE A 59 -19.14 -7.79 -7.06
CA ILE A 59 -20.47 -8.02 -6.47
C ILE A 59 -20.66 -7.13 -5.23
N GLN A 60 -21.91 -6.89 -4.85
CA GLN A 60 -22.25 -6.01 -3.73
C GLN A 60 -21.60 -6.48 -2.41
N SER A 61 -21.72 -7.76 -2.05
CA SER A 61 -21.15 -8.27 -0.81
C SER A 61 -19.62 -8.11 -0.74
N ALA A 62 -18.92 -8.27 -1.87
CA ALA A 62 -17.48 -8.05 -1.93
C ALA A 62 -17.11 -6.56 -1.82
N THR A 63 -18.01 -5.67 -2.25
CA THR A 63 -17.85 -4.23 -2.08
C THR A 63 -18.01 -3.86 -0.60
N GLU A 64 -19.03 -4.40 0.07
CA GLU A 64 -19.27 -4.21 1.51
C GLU A 64 -18.08 -4.72 2.35
N GLU A 65 -17.61 -5.95 2.08
CA GLU A 65 -16.41 -6.52 2.72
C GLU A 65 -15.16 -5.68 2.46
N SER A 66 -15.03 -5.12 1.25
CA SER A 66 -13.90 -4.23 0.92
C SER A 66 -13.93 -2.93 1.72
N ILE A 67 -15.12 -2.36 1.93
CA ILE A 67 -15.29 -1.15 2.75
C ILE A 67 -14.99 -1.45 4.22
N GLU A 68 -15.49 -2.56 4.76
CA GLU A 68 -15.21 -3.00 6.13
C GLU A 68 -13.70 -3.14 6.36
N ALA A 69 -13.00 -3.82 5.46
CA ALA A 69 -11.56 -3.99 5.57
C ALA A 69 -10.76 -2.69 5.45
N VAL A 70 -11.25 -1.69 4.71
CA VAL A 70 -10.65 -0.35 4.68
C VAL A 70 -10.79 0.32 6.05
N PHE A 71 -11.96 0.25 6.69
CA PHE A 71 -12.17 0.79 8.02
C PHE A 71 -11.37 0.04 9.10
N ASP A 72 -11.29 -1.29 9.00
CA ASP A 72 -10.44 -2.10 9.89
C ASP A 72 -8.95 -1.71 9.74
N ALA A 73 -8.48 -1.48 8.52
CA ALA A 73 -7.13 -1.00 8.27
C ALA A 73 -6.91 0.43 8.78
N ALA A 74 -7.91 1.30 8.67
CA ALA A 74 -7.86 2.66 9.19
C ALA A 74 -7.74 2.71 10.72
N GLY A 75 -8.35 1.74 11.42
CA GLY A 75 -8.25 1.59 12.87
C GLY A 75 -6.96 0.94 13.37
N LEU A 76 -6.01 0.59 12.50
CA LEU A 76 -4.73 0.05 12.93
C LEU A 76 -3.90 1.13 13.64
N PRO A 77 -3.20 0.82 14.75
CA PRO A 77 -2.48 1.83 15.54
C PRO A 77 -1.44 2.65 14.76
N ASN A 78 -0.78 2.05 13.78
CA ASN A 78 0.15 2.73 12.90
C ASN A 78 -0.55 3.69 11.92
N VAL A 79 -1.71 3.29 11.39
CA VAL A 79 -2.51 4.11 10.47
C VAL A 79 -3.15 5.28 11.21
N GLU A 80 -3.70 5.05 12.41
CA GLU A 80 -4.16 6.12 13.31
C GLU A 80 -3.02 7.08 13.69
N ALA A 81 -1.79 6.59 13.78
CA ALA A 81 -0.58 7.40 14.01
C ALA A 81 -0.05 8.11 12.74
N GLY A 82 -0.72 7.95 11.60
CA GLY A 82 -0.43 8.68 10.36
C GLY A 82 0.26 7.85 9.26
N ALA A 83 0.43 6.54 9.43
CA ALA A 83 0.89 5.68 8.34
C ALA A 83 -0.13 5.71 7.18
N PRO A 84 0.30 5.91 5.92
CA PRO A 84 -0.61 5.97 4.79
C PRO A 84 -1.37 4.65 4.58
N LEU A 85 -2.69 4.78 4.46
CA LEU A 85 -3.58 3.76 3.93
C LEU A 85 -3.82 4.01 2.44
N VAL A 86 -3.59 3.02 1.59
CA VAL A 86 -3.83 3.09 0.15
C VAL A 86 -4.86 2.05 -0.26
N VAL A 87 -5.90 2.49 -0.95
CA VAL A 87 -6.95 1.61 -1.46
C VAL A 87 -6.65 1.28 -2.90
N ALA A 88 -6.41 0.00 -3.19
CA ALA A 88 -6.06 -0.49 -4.51
C ALA A 88 -7.17 -1.36 -5.12
N GLY A 89 -7.07 -1.66 -6.41
CA GLY A 89 -7.86 -2.69 -7.08
C GLY A 89 -9.11 -2.17 -7.78
N CYS A 90 -10.21 -2.90 -7.66
CA CYS A 90 -11.42 -2.67 -8.46
C CYS A 90 -12.26 -1.48 -7.99
N MET A 91 -12.32 -1.18 -6.69
CA MET A 91 -13.13 -0.05 -6.20
C MET A 91 -12.65 1.29 -6.77
N PRO A 92 -11.35 1.63 -6.71
CA PRO A 92 -10.86 2.86 -7.34
C PRO A 92 -11.12 2.93 -8.85
N ALA A 93 -11.02 1.78 -9.54
CA ALA A 93 -11.29 1.72 -10.97
C ALA A 93 -12.78 1.92 -11.31
N ARG A 94 -13.68 1.56 -10.40
CA ARG A 94 -15.13 1.63 -10.59
C ARG A 94 -15.73 2.97 -10.16
N TYR A 95 -15.32 3.48 -9.00
CA TYR A 95 -15.92 4.66 -8.37
C TYR A 95 -15.11 5.94 -8.61
N GLY A 96 -13.85 5.82 -9.05
CA GLY A 96 -13.04 6.97 -9.47
C GLY A 96 -12.92 8.03 -8.39
N ASP A 97 -13.05 9.30 -8.80
CA ASP A 97 -12.83 10.47 -7.93
C ASP A 97 -13.84 10.57 -6.77
N GLU A 98 -15.07 10.07 -6.94
CA GLU A 98 -16.10 10.06 -5.90
C GLU A 98 -15.69 9.20 -4.69
N LEU A 99 -14.78 8.24 -4.89
CA LEU A 99 -14.32 7.37 -3.81
C LEU A 99 -13.52 8.13 -2.74
N ALA A 100 -12.84 9.21 -3.13
CA ALA A 100 -12.05 10.02 -2.20
C ALA A 100 -12.92 10.82 -1.22
N ASP A 101 -14.14 11.18 -1.62
CA ASP A 101 -15.10 11.86 -0.76
C ASP A 101 -15.74 10.90 0.26
N GLU A 102 -15.84 9.61 -0.08
CA GLU A 102 -16.47 8.57 0.75
C GLU A 102 -15.48 7.83 1.66
N LEU A 103 -14.24 7.60 1.21
CA LEU A 103 -13.18 6.90 1.94
C LEU A 103 -12.04 7.85 2.32
N VAL A 104 -12.36 8.81 3.19
CA VAL A 104 -11.45 9.88 3.63
C VAL A 104 -10.24 9.39 4.43
N GLU A 105 -10.29 8.16 4.94
CA GLU A 105 -9.20 7.49 5.64
C GLU A 105 -8.06 7.10 4.70
N ALA A 106 -8.36 6.90 3.41
CA ALA A 106 -7.37 6.55 2.41
C ALA A 106 -6.59 7.79 1.97
N ARG A 107 -5.26 7.71 2.00
CA ARG A 107 -4.38 8.77 1.50
C ARG A 107 -4.27 8.77 -0.02
N ALA A 108 -4.40 7.60 -0.64
CA ALA A 108 -4.31 7.46 -2.09
C ALA A 108 -5.15 6.28 -2.58
N PHE A 109 -5.47 6.34 -3.87
CA PHE A 109 -6.25 5.33 -4.57
C PHE A 109 -5.48 4.81 -5.79
N LEU A 110 -5.37 3.49 -5.91
CA LEU A 110 -4.62 2.81 -6.97
C LEU A 110 -5.55 1.89 -7.79
N PRO A 111 -6.12 2.37 -8.91
CA PRO A 111 -6.98 1.53 -9.73
C PRO A 111 -6.19 0.38 -10.35
N CYS A 112 -6.84 -0.77 -10.54
CA CYS A 112 -6.20 -1.96 -11.11
C CYS A 112 -5.62 -1.75 -12.53
N SER A 113 -6.08 -0.75 -13.28
CA SER A 113 -5.51 -0.34 -14.57
C SER A 113 -4.15 0.36 -14.45
N ARG A 114 -3.73 0.73 -13.23
CA ARG A 114 -2.48 1.45 -12.92
C ARG A 114 -1.65 0.74 -11.85
N GLU A 115 -1.85 -0.56 -11.62
CA GLU A 115 -1.12 -1.32 -10.59
C GLU A 115 0.42 -1.24 -10.71
N ASP A 116 0.94 -1.02 -11.92
CA ASP A 116 2.37 -0.82 -12.18
C ASP A 116 2.92 0.47 -11.53
N ASP A 117 2.07 1.45 -11.20
CA ASP A 117 2.45 2.71 -10.55
C ASP A 117 2.59 2.57 -9.02
N VAL A 118 2.35 1.38 -8.45
CA VAL A 118 2.31 1.15 -6.99
C VAL A 118 3.51 1.72 -6.26
N ALA A 119 4.72 1.60 -6.82
CA ALA A 119 5.94 2.11 -6.18
C ALA A 119 5.95 3.64 -6.10
N ALA A 120 5.53 4.33 -7.15
CA ALA A 120 5.45 5.78 -7.17
C ALA A 120 4.38 6.28 -6.20
N VAL A 121 3.20 5.64 -6.19
CA VAL A 121 2.12 5.97 -5.26
C VAL A 121 2.54 5.74 -3.81
N MET A 122 3.26 4.65 -3.49
CA MET A 122 3.77 4.41 -2.15
C MET A 122 4.80 5.46 -1.73
N ALA A 123 5.75 5.81 -2.61
CA ALA A 123 6.76 6.81 -2.31
C ALA A 123 6.14 8.19 -2.02
N GLU A 124 5.17 8.61 -2.84
CA GLU A 124 4.42 9.85 -2.64
C GLU A 124 3.61 9.82 -1.34
N ALA A 125 2.90 8.72 -1.07
CA ALA A 125 2.11 8.55 0.13
C ALA A 125 2.96 8.59 1.41
N LEU A 126 4.15 8.00 1.38
CA LEU A 126 5.13 8.01 2.47
C LEU A 126 5.95 9.31 2.56
N GLY A 127 5.92 10.15 1.52
CA GLY A 127 6.74 11.37 1.45
C GLY A 127 8.23 11.07 1.35
N VAL A 128 8.62 9.97 0.69
CA VAL A 128 10.00 9.53 0.51
C VAL A 128 10.39 9.51 -0.97
N GLU A 129 11.68 9.59 -1.27
CA GLU A 129 12.17 9.21 -2.59
C GLU A 129 12.06 7.69 -2.78
N LEU A 130 11.92 7.24 -4.03
CA LEU A 130 11.88 5.80 -4.33
C LEU A 130 13.12 5.12 -3.73
N PRO A 131 12.94 4.09 -2.89
CA PRO A 131 14.06 3.36 -2.35
C PRO A 131 14.89 2.74 -3.49
N LEU A 132 16.22 2.71 -3.33
CA LEU A 132 17.07 2.01 -4.29
C LEU A 132 17.06 0.50 -3.97
N PRO A 133 16.86 -0.39 -4.97
CA PRO A 133 16.98 -1.83 -4.73
C PRO A 133 18.38 -2.16 -4.22
N GLY A 134 18.45 -2.85 -3.07
CA GLY A 134 19.72 -3.31 -2.52
C GLY A 134 20.37 -2.41 -1.46
N ALA A 135 19.61 -1.56 -0.75
CA ALA A 135 20.00 -1.16 0.61
C ALA A 135 19.91 -2.38 1.55
N CYS A 136 20.79 -3.35 1.32
CA CYS A 136 21.07 -4.44 2.23
C CYS A 136 21.33 -3.80 3.60
N ALA A 137 20.54 -4.18 4.60
CA ALA A 137 20.89 -3.97 5.99
C ALA A 137 22.21 -4.70 6.23
N VAL A 138 23.32 -4.00 5.98
CA VAL A 138 24.66 -4.49 6.22
C VAL A 138 24.78 -4.71 7.71
N CYS A 139 24.91 -6.00 8.05
CA CYS A 139 25.51 -6.56 9.24
C CYS A 139 26.37 -5.51 9.97
N GLY A 140 25.99 -5.16 11.20
CA GLY A 140 26.85 -4.40 12.11
C GLY A 140 28.11 -5.20 12.49
N PRO A 141 29.14 -4.55 13.05
CA PRO A 141 30.42 -5.16 13.36
C PRO A 141 30.34 -6.30 14.38
#